data_AF-A0A9D3RT88-F1
#
_entry.id   AF-A0A9D3RT88-F1
#
_cell.length_a   1.000
_cell.length_b   1.000
_cell.length_c   1.000
_cell.angle_alpha   90.00
_cell.angle_beta   90.00
_cell.angle_gamma   90.00
#
_symmetry.space_group_name_H-M   'P 1'
#
loop_
_entity.id
_entity.type
_entity.pdbx_description
1 polymer ?
#
loop_
_entity_poly.entity_id
_entity_poly.type
_entity_poly.pdbx_seq_one_letter_code
_entity_poly.pdbx_strand_id
1 'polypeptide(L)'
;MGHKGKVDLKYVSDVAGGYYYKEHLPKLGEHAELQRQESADGHTFQQGDKVKCLLEVDILRQMQEGHGGWNPKMAEYISRIGTVHRITDRGDVRVQYSNNIRWTFHPGALTKVNTFGVGDLVRVLDDMESVKRLQASHGEWTDSMAPALGQVGKVLKVYADGDLRVAFGARPGPSTPPA
;
A
#
# COMPACT_ATOMS: atom_id res chain seq x y z
N MET A 1 31.91 -20.18 -14.19
CA MET A 1 32.09 -19.57 -12.85
C MET A 1 32.89 -18.29 -13.01
N GLY A 2 32.39 -17.18 -12.47
CA GLY A 2 33.16 -15.94 -12.42
C GLY A 2 32.81 -15.14 -11.18
N HIS A 3 33.82 -14.52 -10.56
CA HIS A 3 33.66 -13.61 -9.42
C HIS A 3 34.42 -12.32 -9.71
N LYS A 4 33.77 -11.16 -9.58
CA LYS A 4 34.35 -9.83 -9.90
C LYS A 4 34.92 -9.74 -11.32
N GLY A 5 34.23 -10.33 -12.30
CA GLY A 5 34.65 -10.32 -13.70
C GLY A 5 35.88 -11.16 -14.02
N LYS A 6 36.38 -11.96 -13.07
CA LYS A 6 37.50 -12.89 -13.28
C LYS A 6 36.99 -14.31 -13.47
N VAL A 7 37.65 -15.04 -14.36
CA VAL A 7 37.40 -16.45 -14.64
C VAL A 7 38.72 -17.19 -14.60
N ASP A 8 38.89 -18.05 -13.60
CA ASP A 8 40.14 -18.77 -13.36
C ASP A 8 40.21 -20.13 -14.08
N LEU A 9 39.13 -20.51 -14.79
CA LEU A 9 39.00 -21.80 -15.46
C LEU A 9 38.65 -21.62 -16.94
N LYS A 10 39.34 -22.39 -17.79
CA LYS A 10 39.04 -22.52 -19.22
C LYS A 10 38.64 -23.98 -19.48
N TYR A 11 37.50 -24.19 -20.13
CA TYR A 11 37.07 -25.55 -20.50
C TYR A 11 37.95 -26.09 -21.64
N VAL A 12 38.11 -27.42 -21.69
CA VAL A 12 38.82 -28.14 -22.77
C VAL A 12 37.82 -28.81 -23.72
N SER A 13 36.71 -29.31 -23.19
CA SER A 13 35.52 -29.76 -23.92
C SER A 13 34.28 -29.23 -23.22
N ASP A 14 33.24 -28.86 -23.97
CA ASP A 14 32.00 -28.34 -23.42
C ASP A 14 31.07 -29.46 -22.94
N VAL A 15 30.21 -29.13 -21.97
CA VAL A 15 29.16 -30.01 -21.46
C VAL A 15 27.86 -29.22 -21.35
N ALA A 16 26.73 -29.88 -21.59
CA ALA A 16 25.41 -29.25 -21.49
C ALA A 16 25.11 -28.80 -20.05
N GLY A 17 24.99 -27.49 -19.86
CA GLY A 17 24.72 -26.85 -18.55
C GLY A 17 23.24 -26.78 -18.16
N GLY A 18 22.38 -27.63 -18.74
CA GLY A 18 20.93 -27.58 -18.60
C GLY A 18 20.24 -26.69 -19.64
N TYR A 19 18.92 -26.52 -19.49
CA TYR A 19 18.07 -25.74 -20.40
C TYR A 19 17.67 -24.41 -19.76
N TYR A 20 17.52 -23.38 -20.58
CA TYR A 20 16.98 -22.08 -20.17
C TYR A 20 16.10 -21.51 -21.28
N TYR A 21 15.17 -20.64 -20.90
CA TYR A 21 14.32 -19.92 -21.83
C TYR A 21 15.07 -18.70 -22.36
N LYS A 22 15.67 -18.84 -23.54
CA LYS A 22 16.50 -17.78 -24.16
C LYS A 22 15.79 -16.44 -24.24
N GLU A 23 14.51 -16.45 -24.59
CA GLU A 23 13.70 -15.23 -24.73
C GLU A 23 13.32 -14.58 -23.38
N HIS A 24 13.57 -15.26 -22.26
CA HIS A 24 13.28 -14.75 -20.92
C HIS A 24 14.54 -14.28 -20.18
N LEU A 25 15.71 -14.33 -20.81
CA LEU A 25 16.93 -13.80 -20.20
C LEU A 25 16.99 -12.28 -20.37
N PRO A 26 17.28 -11.53 -19.29
CA PRO A 26 17.53 -10.09 -19.39
C PRO A 26 18.74 -9.83 -20.30
N LYS A 27 18.60 -8.86 -21.21
CA LYS A 27 19.71 -8.45 -22.06
C LYS A 27 20.74 -7.69 -21.24
N LEU A 28 21.98 -8.17 -21.26
CA LEU A 28 23.09 -7.57 -20.53
C LEU A 28 23.42 -6.19 -21.11
N GLY A 29 23.36 -5.14 -20.29
CA GLY A 29 23.70 -3.77 -20.68
C GLY A 29 22.53 -2.94 -21.22
N GLU A 30 21.43 -3.58 -21.59
CA GLU A 30 20.15 -2.89 -21.66
C GLU A 30 19.69 -2.76 -20.21
N HIS A 31 19.43 -1.53 -19.74
CA HIS A 31 18.56 -1.41 -18.58
C HIS A 31 17.27 -2.08 -19.04
N ALA A 32 17.04 -3.31 -18.57
CA ALA A 32 15.68 -3.71 -18.33
C ALA A 32 15.18 -2.65 -17.35
N GLU A 33 14.64 -1.56 -17.89
CA GLU A 33 13.31 -1.19 -17.49
C GLU A 33 12.53 -2.49 -17.64
N LEU A 34 12.63 -3.35 -16.61
CA LEU A 34 11.51 -4.13 -16.15
C LEU A 34 10.44 -3.09 -16.20
N GLN A 35 9.67 -3.14 -17.30
CA GLN A 35 8.52 -2.31 -17.52
C GLN A 35 7.83 -2.46 -16.20
N ARG A 36 7.95 -1.41 -15.36
CA ARG A 36 7.61 -1.50 -13.94
C ARG A 36 6.25 -2.14 -14.02
N GLN A 37 6.08 -3.34 -13.47
CA GLN A 37 4.74 -3.88 -13.37
C GLN A 37 4.07 -2.86 -12.49
N GLU A 38 3.43 -1.88 -13.15
CA GLU A 38 2.39 -1.06 -12.61
C GLU A 38 1.33 -2.11 -12.32
N SER A 39 1.49 -2.77 -11.18
CA SER A 39 0.39 -3.25 -10.38
C SER A 39 -0.67 -2.17 -10.51
N ALA A 40 -1.87 -2.58 -10.91
CA ALA A 40 -2.91 -1.77 -11.53
C ALA A 40 -3.44 -0.55 -10.74
N ASP A 41 -2.72 -0.08 -9.74
CA ASP A 41 -2.80 1.25 -9.15
C ASP A 41 -1.36 1.77 -8.99
N GLY A 42 -0.91 2.65 -9.88
CA GLY A 42 0.31 3.42 -9.65
C GLY A 42 0.16 4.12 -8.30
N HIS A 43 0.78 3.60 -7.25
CA HIS A 43 0.64 4.12 -5.89
C HIS A 43 1.36 5.47 -5.79
N THR A 44 0.76 6.52 -6.34
CA THR A 44 1.16 7.90 -6.10
C THR A 44 0.75 8.23 -4.67
N PHE A 45 1.68 8.09 -3.74
CA PHE A 45 1.49 8.57 -2.37
C PHE A 45 1.43 10.10 -2.36
N GLN A 46 0.56 10.63 -1.53
CA GLN A 46 0.44 12.07 -1.29
C GLN A 46 0.69 12.39 0.18
N GLN A 47 1.06 13.63 0.47
CA GLN A 47 1.17 14.09 1.85
C GLN A 47 -0.16 13.88 2.57
N GLY A 48 -0.11 13.30 3.76
CA GLY A 48 -1.28 12.97 4.57
C GLY A 48 -1.82 11.54 4.39
N ASP A 49 -1.41 10.82 3.35
CA ASP A 49 -1.82 9.43 3.15
C ASP A 49 -1.44 8.56 4.36
N LYS A 50 -2.34 7.68 4.78
CA LYS A 50 -2.01 6.64 5.77
C LYS A 50 -1.39 5.46 5.05
N VAL A 51 -0.29 4.95 5.60
CA VAL A 51 0.49 3.87 4.99
C VAL A 51 1.01 2.92 6.06
N LYS A 52 1.27 1.67 5.68
CA LYS A 52 1.98 0.71 6.52
C LYS A 52 2.90 -0.17 5.68
N CYS A 53 3.95 -0.69 6.28
CA CYS A 53 4.81 -1.71 5.68
C CYS A 53 4.35 -3.09 6.14
N LEU A 54 4.06 -3.99 5.20
CA LEU A 54 3.69 -5.38 5.50
C LEU A 54 4.79 -6.39 5.11
N LEU A 55 5.93 -5.90 4.63
CA LEU A 55 7.06 -6.75 4.28
C LEU A 55 7.77 -7.26 5.53
N GLU A 56 8.34 -8.45 5.41
CA GLU A 56 9.26 -9.01 6.39
C GLU A 56 10.55 -8.18 6.48
N VAL A 57 11.19 -8.24 7.65
CA VAL A 57 12.37 -7.43 7.99
C VAL A 57 13.49 -7.58 6.96
N ASP A 58 13.77 -8.81 6.52
CA ASP A 58 14.88 -9.08 5.60
C ASP A 58 14.64 -8.50 4.21
N ILE A 59 13.40 -8.60 3.72
CA ILE A 59 12.99 -8.04 2.43
C ILE A 59 13.05 -6.51 2.51
N LEU A 60 12.47 -5.92 3.56
CA LEU A 60 12.49 -4.47 3.77
C LEU A 60 13.92 -3.93 3.83
N ARG A 61 14.82 -4.60 4.57
CA ARG A 61 16.23 -4.20 4.68
C ARG A 61 16.91 -4.12 3.31
N GLN A 62 16.69 -5.10 2.44
CA GLN A 62 17.25 -5.10 1.08
C GLN A 62 16.66 -3.98 0.22
N MET A 63 15.33 -3.79 0.26
CA MET A 63 14.66 -2.71 -0.49
C MET A 63 15.08 -1.30 -0.06
N GLN A 64 15.60 -1.16 1.16
CA GLN A 64 16.05 0.12 1.70
C GLN A 64 17.46 0.53 1.23
N GLU A 65 18.21 -0.34 0.56
CA GLU A 65 19.49 0.02 -0.04
C GLU A 65 19.27 1.08 -1.13
N GLY A 66 19.89 2.25 -0.97
CA GLY A 66 19.67 3.39 -1.88
C GLY A 66 18.43 4.25 -1.57
N HIS A 67 17.55 3.80 -0.66
CA HIS A 67 16.25 4.43 -0.36
C HIS A 67 16.12 4.86 1.11
N GLY A 68 17.04 5.71 1.58
CA GLY A 68 17.08 6.18 2.97
C GLY A 68 17.77 5.24 3.96
N GLY A 69 18.13 4.02 3.52
CA GLY A 69 18.91 3.06 4.30
C GLY A 69 18.08 2.30 5.34
N TRP A 70 18.72 1.30 5.93
CA TRP A 70 18.14 0.47 6.99
C TRP A 70 18.70 0.86 8.36
N ASN A 71 17.81 1.07 9.34
CA ASN A 71 18.14 1.15 10.75
C ASN A 71 17.39 0.04 11.48
N PRO A 72 18.02 -0.78 12.35
CA PRO A 72 17.32 -1.85 13.08
C PRO A 72 16.06 -1.41 13.83
N LYS A 73 16.00 -0.16 14.31
CA LYS A 73 14.81 0.40 14.96
C LYS A 73 13.60 0.54 14.02
N MET A 74 13.81 0.54 12.71
CA MET A 74 12.71 0.54 11.72
C MET A 74 11.84 -0.71 11.84
N ALA A 75 12.40 -1.85 12.29
CA ALA A 75 11.65 -3.10 12.46
C ALA A 75 10.45 -2.93 13.42
N GLU A 76 10.56 -2.06 14.42
CA GLU A 76 9.47 -1.76 15.36
C GLU A 76 8.27 -1.05 14.70
N TYR A 77 8.43 -0.55 13.47
CA TYR A 77 7.41 0.19 12.72
C TYR A 77 6.79 -0.61 11.57
N ILE A 78 7.24 -1.85 11.37
CA ILE A 78 6.56 -2.80 10.48
C ILE A 78 5.15 -3.03 11.03
N SER A 79 4.16 -3.10 10.13
CA SER A 79 2.73 -3.19 10.41
C SER A 79 2.12 -2.02 11.19
N ARG A 80 2.91 -1.02 11.60
CA ARG A 80 2.37 0.21 12.21
C ARG A 80 1.91 1.17 11.13
N ILE A 81 0.74 1.77 11.34
CA ILE A 81 0.23 2.82 10.46
C ILE A 81 1.00 4.10 10.74
N GLY A 82 1.65 4.62 9.70
CA GLY A 82 2.24 5.94 9.67
C GLY A 82 1.48 6.87 8.72
N THR A 83 1.88 8.14 8.69
CA THR A 83 1.33 9.15 7.78
C THR A 83 2.43 9.62 6.85
N VAL A 84 2.17 9.70 5.55
CA VAL A 84 3.10 10.27 4.59
C VAL A 84 3.32 11.73 4.94
N HIS A 85 4.53 12.06 5.38
CA HIS A 85 4.94 13.42 5.70
C HIS A 85 5.32 14.19 4.44
N ARG A 86 6.06 13.54 3.52
CA ARG A 86 6.37 14.06 2.18
C ARG A 86 6.90 12.97 1.27
N ILE A 87 6.89 13.25 -0.02
CA ILE A 87 7.66 12.53 -1.03
C ILE A 87 9.02 13.22 -1.19
N THR A 88 10.10 12.47 -1.33
CA THR A 88 11.44 13.01 -1.59
C THR A 88 11.61 13.32 -3.08
N ASP A 89 12.64 14.09 -3.43
CA ASP A 89 12.95 14.41 -4.83
C ASP A 89 13.31 13.18 -5.66
N ARG A 90 13.70 12.08 -4.99
CA ARG A 90 13.97 10.76 -5.61
C ARG A 90 12.73 9.86 -5.70
N GLY A 91 11.58 10.31 -5.20
CA GLY A 91 10.34 9.52 -5.17
C GLY A 91 10.18 8.61 -3.95
N ASP A 92 11.06 8.69 -2.96
CA ASP A 92 10.92 7.92 -1.72
C ASP A 92 9.85 8.53 -0.81
N VAL A 93 9.26 7.70 0.05
CA VAL A 93 8.17 8.11 0.91
C VAL A 93 8.68 8.32 2.32
N ARG A 94 8.65 9.56 2.81
CA ARG A 94 8.98 9.86 4.19
C ARG A 94 7.73 9.76 5.06
N VAL A 95 7.67 8.77 5.93
CA VAL A 95 6.54 8.42 6.79
C VAL A 95 6.81 8.90 8.21
N GLN A 96 5.83 9.62 8.80
CA GLN A 96 5.83 10.06 10.19
C GLN A 96 4.92 9.18 11.06
N TYR A 97 5.41 8.82 12.24
CA TYR A 97 4.69 8.06 13.26
C TYR A 97 4.34 8.93 14.47
N SER A 98 3.50 8.40 15.37
CA SER A 98 2.90 9.12 16.51
C SER A 98 3.91 9.72 17.49
N ASN A 99 5.11 9.16 17.58
CA ASN A 99 6.21 9.65 18.40
C ASN A 99 7.11 10.67 17.68
N ASN A 100 6.63 11.26 16.57
CA ASN A 100 7.37 12.16 15.70
C ASN A 100 8.61 11.56 15.03
N ILE A 101 8.84 10.25 15.14
CA ILE A 101 9.88 9.56 14.38
C ILE A 101 9.46 9.51 12.91
N ARG A 102 10.45 9.74 12.03
CA ARG A 102 10.26 9.75 10.59
C ARG A 102 11.24 8.82 9.90
N TRP A 103 10.71 7.88 9.15
CA TRP A 103 11.48 6.95 8.34
C TRP A 103 11.23 7.21 6.86
N THR A 104 12.25 7.04 6.04
CA THR A 104 12.13 7.11 4.58
C THR A 104 12.06 5.69 4.07
N PHE A 105 11.03 5.36 3.31
CA PHE A 105 10.82 4.04 2.73
C PHE A 105 10.89 4.11 1.20
N HIS A 106 11.43 3.04 0.60
CA HIS A 106 11.14 2.73 -0.80
C HIS A 106 9.61 2.64 -0.99
N PRO A 107 9.03 3.27 -2.03
CA PRO A 107 7.57 3.34 -2.20
C PRO A 107 6.91 1.96 -2.29
N GLY A 108 7.54 1.01 -2.98
CA GLY A 108 7.07 -0.39 -3.07
C GLY A 108 7.09 -1.18 -1.76
N ALA A 109 7.68 -0.65 -0.68
CA ALA A 109 7.60 -1.27 0.64
C ALA A 109 6.33 -0.87 1.42
N LEU A 110 5.57 0.09 0.91
CA LEU A 110 4.40 0.64 1.58
C LEU A 110 3.12 0.24 0.87
N THR A 111 2.11 -0.05 1.68
CA THR A 111 0.72 -0.20 1.24
C THR A 111 -0.07 0.99 1.76
N LYS A 112 -0.81 1.66 0.88
CA LYS A 112 -1.76 2.70 1.28
C LYS A 112 -2.88 2.07 2.10
N VAL A 113 -3.19 2.68 3.23
CA VAL A 113 -4.27 2.26 4.12
C VAL A 113 -5.39 3.26 3.95
N ASN A 114 -6.53 2.82 3.42
CA ASN A 114 -7.73 3.62 3.43
C ASN A 114 -8.26 3.62 4.87
N THR A 115 -8.11 4.75 5.54
CA THR A 115 -8.69 4.97 6.88
C THR A 115 -9.86 5.92 6.75
N PHE A 116 -10.95 5.60 7.43
CA PHE A 116 -12.07 6.52 7.59
C PHE A 116 -11.92 7.32 8.87
N GLY A 117 -12.41 8.56 8.86
CA GLY A 117 -12.54 9.44 10.00
C GLY A 117 -14.00 9.69 10.36
N VAL A 118 -14.25 10.05 11.62
CA VAL A 118 -15.57 10.55 12.03
C VAL A 118 -15.85 11.84 11.26
N GLY A 119 -16.98 11.86 10.56
CA GLY A 119 -17.42 12.97 9.73
C GLY A 119 -17.22 12.77 8.23
N ASP A 120 -16.45 11.76 7.81
CA ASP A 120 -16.23 11.47 6.39
C ASP A 120 -17.55 11.09 5.69
N LEU A 121 -17.68 11.50 4.43
CA LEU A 121 -18.77 11.08 3.57
C LEU A 121 -18.38 9.80 2.85
N VAL A 122 -19.17 8.75 3.04
CA VAL A 122 -18.96 7.43 2.44
C VAL A 122 -20.20 7.00 1.68
N ARG A 123 -20.03 6.25 0.59
CA ARG A 123 -21.14 5.72 -0.19
C ARG A 123 -21.21 4.21 0.01
N VAL A 124 -22.40 3.70 0.31
CA VAL A 124 -22.64 2.25 0.33
C VAL A 124 -22.64 1.73 -1.09
N LEU A 125 -22.07 0.55 -1.32
CA LEU A 125 -22.21 -0.13 -2.61
C LEU A 125 -23.69 -0.28 -2.97
N ASP A 126 -23.98 -0.22 -4.25
CA ASP A 126 -25.30 -0.45 -4.83
C ASP A 126 -25.60 -1.95 -5.00
N ASP A 127 -24.58 -2.76 -5.27
CA ASP A 127 -24.72 -4.21 -5.40
C ASP A 127 -25.00 -4.91 -4.06
N MET A 128 -26.24 -5.36 -3.89
CA MET A 128 -26.72 -6.01 -2.67
C MET A 128 -25.94 -7.29 -2.34
N GLU A 129 -25.59 -8.10 -3.34
CA GLU A 129 -24.90 -9.37 -3.09
C GLU A 129 -23.49 -9.14 -2.55
N SER A 130 -22.77 -8.16 -3.10
CA SER A 130 -21.47 -7.76 -2.57
C SER A 130 -21.57 -7.23 -1.16
N VAL A 131 -22.57 -6.38 -0.86
CA VAL A 131 -22.77 -5.87 0.51
C VAL A 131 -23.07 -7.01 1.49
N LYS A 132 -23.94 -7.97 1.11
CA LYS A 132 -24.22 -9.16 1.95
C LYS A 132 -22.96 -9.96 2.26
N ARG A 133 -22.12 -10.22 1.25
CA ARG A 133 -20.85 -10.94 1.45
C ARG A 133 -19.89 -10.18 2.36
N LEU A 134 -19.80 -8.85 2.20
CA LEU A 134 -18.94 -8.01 3.04
C LEU A 134 -19.45 -7.88 4.48
N GLN A 135 -20.76 -8.02 4.72
CA GLN A 135 -21.35 -7.93 6.06
C GLN A 135 -21.28 -9.21 6.89
N ALA A 136 -20.98 -10.37 6.30
CA ALA A 136 -21.04 -11.70 6.93
C ALA A 136 -20.05 -11.93 8.10
N SER A 137 -19.24 -10.92 8.45
CA SER A 137 -18.41 -10.90 9.66
C SER A 137 -18.35 -9.52 10.35
N HIS A 138 -19.24 -8.61 9.94
CA HIS A 138 -19.20 -7.17 10.27
C HIS A 138 -20.58 -6.67 10.71
N GLY A 139 -21.29 -7.48 11.51
CA GLY A 139 -22.62 -7.17 12.04
C GLY A 139 -23.79 -7.79 11.25
N GLU A 140 -23.49 -8.64 10.27
CA GLU A 140 -24.44 -9.33 9.39
C GLU A 140 -25.28 -8.38 8.52
N TRP A 141 -25.88 -8.94 7.48
CA TRP A 141 -26.88 -8.23 6.69
C TRP A 141 -28.26 -8.39 7.32
N THR A 142 -29.04 -7.30 7.32
CA THR A 142 -30.49 -7.35 7.59
C THR A 142 -31.25 -6.60 6.49
N ASP A 143 -32.46 -7.03 6.16
CA ASP A 143 -33.22 -6.44 5.03
C ASP A 143 -33.59 -4.97 5.25
N SER A 144 -33.56 -4.47 6.49
CA SER A 144 -33.72 -3.05 6.80
C SER A 144 -32.57 -2.18 6.29
N MET A 145 -31.45 -2.77 5.90
CA MET A 145 -30.29 -2.08 5.30
C MET A 145 -30.45 -1.82 3.81
N ALA A 146 -31.40 -2.48 3.12
CA ALA A 146 -31.64 -2.33 1.68
C ALA A 146 -31.80 -0.87 1.21
N PRO A 147 -32.50 0.04 1.94
CA PRO A 147 -32.62 1.44 1.54
C PRO A 147 -31.30 2.23 1.57
N ALA A 148 -30.25 1.72 2.25
CA ALA A 148 -28.95 2.38 2.32
C ALA A 148 -28.06 2.09 1.10
N LEU A 149 -28.39 1.08 0.27
CA LEU A 149 -27.61 0.74 -0.92
C LEU A 149 -27.48 1.94 -1.86
N GLY A 150 -26.26 2.22 -2.31
CA GLY A 150 -25.95 3.37 -3.16
C GLY A 150 -26.06 4.74 -2.49
N GLN A 151 -26.51 4.85 -1.23
CA GLN A 151 -26.65 6.13 -0.52
C GLN A 151 -25.31 6.64 -0.01
N VAL A 152 -25.18 7.96 0.02
CA VAL A 152 -24.08 8.64 0.72
C VAL A 152 -24.51 8.89 2.17
N GLY A 153 -23.64 8.50 3.10
CA GLY A 153 -23.83 8.69 4.53
C GLY A 153 -22.60 9.31 5.18
N LYS A 154 -22.78 9.79 6.40
CA LYS A 154 -21.71 10.39 7.21
C LYS A 154 -21.24 9.40 8.26
N VAL A 155 -19.93 9.15 8.33
CA VAL A 155 -19.33 8.29 9.36
C VAL A 155 -19.51 8.94 10.73
N LEU A 156 -20.21 8.25 11.63
CA LEU A 156 -20.42 8.68 13.02
C LEU A 156 -19.35 8.12 13.96
N LYS A 157 -18.90 6.90 13.70
CA LYS A 157 -17.92 6.19 14.52
C LYS A 157 -17.13 5.21 13.67
N VAL A 158 -15.84 5.11 13.98
CA VAL A 158 -14.94 4.07 13.46
C VAL A 158 -14.59 3.16 14.64
N TYR A 159 -14.85 1.87 14.51
CA TYR A 159 -14.55 0.87 15.53
C TYR A 159 -13.11 0.36 15.41
N ALA A 160 -12.63 -0.35 16.43
CA ALA A 160 -11.22 -0.79 16.51
C ALA A 160 -10.88 -1.88 15.48
N ASP A 161 -11.88 -2.64 15.04
CA ASP A 161 -11.81 -3.64 13.96
C ASP A 161 -11.86 -3.02 12.56
N GLY A 162 -12.17 -1.72 12.46
CA GLY A 162 -12.29 -0.99 11.20
C GLY A 162 -13.74 -0.77 10.75
N ASP A 163 -14.73 -1.31 11.47
CA ASP A 163 -16.14 -1.15 11.11
C ASP A 163 -16.59 0.29 11.27
N LEU A 164 -17.59 0.67 10.46
CA LEU A 164 -18.12 2.02 10.44
C LEU A 164 -19.57 2.04 10.90
N ARG A 165 -19.88 2.90 11.87
CA ARG A 165 -21.25 3.33 12.09
C ARG A 165 -21.52 4.55 11.22
N VAL A 166 -22.43 4.42 10.26
CA VAL A 166 -22.74 5.47 9.28
C VAL A 166 -24.17 5.96 9.46
N ALA A 167 -24.37 7.28 9.42
CA ALA A 167 -25.69 7.90 9.37
C ALA A 167 -26.10 8.20 7.93
N PHE A 168 -27.27 7.72 7.55
CA PHE A 168 -27.89 7.97 6.25
C PHE A 168 -29.08 8.92 6.42
N GLY A 169 -29.30 9.82 5.45
CA GLY A 169 -30.47 10.72 5.45
C GLY A 169 -30.26 12.14 6.01
N ALA A 170 -29.03 12.55 6.35
CA ALA A 170 -28.74 13.96 6.63
C ALA A 170 -28.52 14.71 5.30
N ARG A 171 -29.52 15.47 4.85
CA ARG A 171 -29.29 16.49 3.80
C ARG A 171 -28.18 17.43 4.27
N PRO A 172 -27.10 17.66 3.51
CA PRO A 172 -26.23 18.79 3.78
C PRO A 172 -27.01 20.06 3.45
N GLY A 173 -27.71 20.62 4.44
CA GLY A 173 -28.29 21.96 4.32
C GLY A 173 -27.16 23.00 4.28
N PRO A 174 -27.31 24.09 3.51
CA PRO A 174 -26.34 25.19 3.55
C PRO A 174 -26.32 25.79 4.95
N SER A 175 -25.20 25.67 5.66
CA SER A 175 -24.95 26.43 6.87
C SER A 175 -24.57 27.85 6.47
N THR A 176 -25.56 28.73 6.27
CA THR A 176 -25.33 30.17 6.29
C THR A 176 -24.90 30.58 7.72
N PRO A 177 -23.73 31.22 7.92
CA PRO A 177 -23.38 31.77 9.22
C PRO A 177 -24.29 32.96 9.57
N PRO A 178 -24.60 33.20 10.86
CA PRO A 178 -25.31 34.40 11.27
C PRO A 178 -24.47 35.66 10.99
N ALA A 179 -25.16 36.71 10.57
CA ALA A 179 -24.63 38.05 10.28
C ALA A 179 -24.07 38.76 11.52
#